data_AF-A0A4Q5T6T3-F1
#
_entry.id   AF-A0A4Q5T6T3-F1
#
_cell.length_a   1.000
_cell.length_b   1.000
_cell.length_c   1.000
_cell.angle_alpha   90.00
_cell.angle_beta   90.00
_cell.angle_gamma   90.00
#
_symmetry.space_group_name_H-M   'P 1'
#
loop_
_entity.id
_entity.type
_entity.pdbx_description
1 polymer ?
#
loop_
_entity_poly.entity_id
_entity_poly.type
_entity_poly.pdbx_seq_one_letter_code
_entity_poly.pdbx_strand_id
1 'polypeptide(L)'
;MTAEESILDDIAGAEVPASQFQQFLVGFTDFVLQFGMLAALYFLLPYEIVYKLIPAQQFIRYLVIFALFTSYRLISLVVFGKTIGMFICRTKFLNKHLLPLTLKEKLLTTFVTRGTGVKLYKM
;
A
#
# COMPACT_ATOMS: atom_id res chain seq x y z
N MET A 1 -11.40 14.19 -18.14
CA MET A 1 -11.34 12.86 -17.53
C MET A 1 -12.03 12.94 -16.18
N THR A 2 -13.31 12.56 -16.16
CA THR A 2 -14.10 12.46 -14.94
C THR A 2 -13.75 11.14 -14.23
N ALA A 3 -13.89 11.10 -12.91
CA ALA A 3 -13.62 9.90 -12.11
C ALA A 3 -14.44 8.67 -12.57
N GLU A 4 -15.57 8.89 -13.25
CA GLU A 4 -16.41 7.83 -13.83
C GLU A 4 -15.76 7.10 -15.01
N GLU A 5 -15.04 7.79 -15.90
CA GLU A 5 -14.36 7.16 -17.05
C GLU A 5 -13.24 6.21 -16.58
N SER A 6 -12.55 6.56 -15.49
CA SER A 6 -11.53 5.69 -14.88
C SER A 6 -12.13 4.44 -14.21
N ILE A 7 -13.41 4.47 -13.83
CA ILE A 7 -14.10 3.35 -13.20
C ILE A 7 -14.65 2.40 -14.27
N LEU A 8 -15.10 2.93 -15.41
CA LEU A 8 -15.72 2.16 -16.48
C LEU A 8 -14.71 1.37 -17.32
N ASP A 9 -13.51 1.91 -17.56
CA ASP A 9 -12.43 1.16 -18.22
C ASP A 9 -11.93 -0.04 -17.39
N ASP A 10 -12.14 0.00 -16.06
CA ASP A 10 -11.78 -1.05 -15.12
C ASP A 10 -12.81 -2.22 -15.09
N ILE A 11 -13.89 -2.20 -15.90
CA ILE A 11 -15.03 -3.16 -15.81
C ILE A 11 -15.17 -4.12 -17.02
N ALA A 12 -14.47 -3.91 -18.14
CA ALA A 12 -14.78 -4.63 -19.39
C ALA A 12 -13.90 -5.87 -19.70
N GLY A 13 -12.96 -6.25 -18.82
CA GLY A 13 -12.09 -7.42 -19.00
C GLY A 13 -12.46 -8.60 -18.11
N ALA A 14 -12.30 -9.83 -18.60
CA ALA A 14 -12.25 -10.98 -17.72
C ALA A 14 -11.07 -10.81 -16.75
N GLU A 15 -11.35 -10.57 -15.47
CA GLU A 15 -10.35 -10.28 -14.44
C GLU A 15 -9.29 -11.40 -14.34
N VAL A 16 -8.09 -11.14 -14.85
CA VAL A 16 -6.98 -12.11 -14.82
C VAL A 16 -6.18 -11.91 -13.54
N PRO A 17 -5.93 -12.96 -12.74
CA PRO A 17 -5.10 -12.83 -11.54
C PRO A 17 -3.69 -12.36 -11.92
N ALA A 18 -3.14 -11.43 -11.13
CA ALA A 18 -1.79 -10.93 -11.33
C ALA A 18 -0.78 -12.07 -11.21
N SER A 19 0.23 -12.09 -12.09
CA SER A 19 1.28 -13.11 -12.02
C SER A 19 2.07 -12.99 -10.71
N GLN A 20 2.69 -14.07 -10.26
CA GLN A 20 3.53 -14.04 -9.06
C GLN A 20 4.63 -12.97 -9.16
N PHE A 21 5.20 -12.79 -10.36
CA PHE A 21 6.19 -11.75 -10.62
C PHE A 21 5.62 -10.34 -10.46
N GLN A 22 4.41 -10.07 -10.96
CA GLN A 22 3.76 -8.77 -10.74
C GLN A 22 3.44 -8.54 -9.26
N GLN A 23 2.96 -9.55 -8.54
CA GLN A 23 2.72 -9.44 -7.10
C GLN A 23 4.00 -9.12 -6.33
N PHE A 24 5.12 -9.76 -6.73
CA PHE A 24 6.44 -9.44 -6.18
C PHE A 24 6.86 -8.01 -6.50
N LEU A 25 6.73 -7.56 -7.75
CA LEU A 25 7.07 -6.18 -8.14
C LEU A 25 6.25 -5.14 -7.39
N VAL A 26 4.93 -5.33 -7.25
CA VAL A 26 4.08 -4.45 -6.44
C VAL A 26 4.63 -4.32 -5.02
N GLY A 27 4.90 -5.47 -4.37
CA GLY A 27 5.45 -5.51 -3.02
C GLY A 27 6.83 -4.86 -2.92
N PHE A 28 7.70 -5.11 -3.88
CA PHE A 28 9.05 -4.55 -3.93
C PHE A 28 9.05 -3.04 -4.13
N THR A 29 8.22 -2.53 -5.05
CA THR A 29 8.06 -1.09 -5.28
C THR A 29 7.52 -0.39 -4.04
N ASP A 30 6.46 -0.92 -3.41
CA ASP A 30 5.93 -0.34 -2.18
C ASP A 30 6.97 -0.36 -1.05
N PHE A 31 7.77 -1.43 -0.96
CA PHE A 31 8.85 -1.54 0.00
C PHE A 31 9.94 -0.48 -0.24
N VAL A 32 10.40 -0.30 -1.48
CA VAL A 32 11.38 0.72 -1.85
C VAL A 32 10.86 2.11 -1.54
N LEU A 33 9.58 2.39 -1.81
CA LEU A 33 8.97 3.68 -1.47
C LEU A 33 8.90 3.92 0.03
N GLN A 34 8.50 2.92 0.82
CA GLN A 34 8.48 3.03 2.29
C GLN A 34 9.89 3.28 2.87
N PHE A 35 10.90 2.56 2.38
CA PHE A 35 12.29 2.80 2.77
C PHE A 35 12.79 4.18 2.31
N GLY A 36 12.41 4.60 1.10
CA GLY A 36 12.71 5.92 0.58
C GLY A 36 12.10 7.04 1.43
N MET A 37 10.85 6.88 1.87
CA MET A 37 10.20 7.81 2.80
C MET A 37 10.92 7.86 4.15
N LEU A 38 11.35 6.71 4.68
CA LEU A 38 12.10 6.66 5.93
C LEU A 38 13.45 7.39 5.81
N ALA A 39 14.19 7.15 4.73
CA ALA A 39 15.45 7.82 4.44
C ALA A 39 15.23 9.33 4.25
N ALA A 40 14.21 9.74 3.49
CA ALA A 40 13.87 11.15 3.29
C ALA A 40 13.53 11.83 4.62
N LEU A 41 12.74 11.19 5.49
CA LEU A 41 12.47 11.71 6.83
C LEU A 41 13.75 11.89 7.65
N TYR A 42 14.67 10.93 7.61
CA TYR A 42 15.95 11.04 8.31
C TYR A 42 16.79 12.26 7.84
N PHE A 43 16.82 12.54 6.54
CA PHE A 43 17.57 13.68 6.00
C PHE A 43 16.85 15.03 6.17
N LEU A 44 15.52 15.04 6.18
CA LEU A 44 14.72 16.27 6.26
C LEU A 44 14.41 16.71 7.70
N LEU A 45 14.37 15.78 8.65
CA LEU A 45 14.11 16.11 10.05
C LEU A 45 15.36 16.77 10.68
N PRO A 46 15.20 17.94 11.33
CA PRO A 46 16.31 18.57 12.03
C PRO A 46 16.87 17.62 13.10
N TYR A 47 18.21 17.64 13.23
CA TYR A 47 18.96 16.72 14.09
C TYR A 47 18.42 16.67 15.53
N GLU A 48 17.90 17.77 16.06
CA GLU A 48 17.32 17.84 17.41
C GLU A 48 16.08 16.96 17.59
N ILE A 49 15.23 16.83 16.57
CA ILE A 49 14.04 15.99 16.61
C ILE A 49 14.46 14.53 16.53
N VAL A 50 15.37 14.24 15.60
CA VAL A 50 15.95 12.91 15.40
C VAL A 50 16.63 12.44 16.69
N TYR A 51 17.46 13.26 17.32
CA TYR A 51 18.14 12.95 18.58
C TYR A 51 17.21 12.92 19.82
N LYS A 52 15.99 13.47 19.77
CA LYS A 52 15.00 13.29 20.85
C LYS A 52 14.20 11.99 20.68
N LEU A 53 14.00 11.56 19.44
CA LEU A 53 13.30 10.32 19.11
C LEU A 53 14.21 9.08 19.16
N ILE A 54 15.50 9.22 18.86
CA ILE A 54 16.49 8.13 18.85
C ILE A 54 16.84 7.55 20.24
N PRO A 55 16.97 8.32 21.35
CA PRO A 55 17.27 7.77 22.67
C PRO A 55 16.04 7.17 23.35
N ALA A 56 14.86 7.29 22.74
CA ALA A 56 13.68 6.56 23.19
C ALA A 56 13.95 5.05 23.04
N GLN A 57 13.57 4.28 24.07
CA GLN A 57 13.70 2.83 24.14
C GLN A 57 13.50 2.16 22.77
N GLN A 58 14.34 1.18 22.40
CA GLN A 58 14.34 0.53 21.07
C GLN A 58 12.93 0.17 20.56
N PHE A 59 12.01 -0.15 21.49
CA PHE A 59 10.59 -0.34 21.24
C PHE A 59 9.88 0.83 20.56
N ILE A 60 10.05 2.06 21.05
CA ILE A 60 9.41 3.28 20.50
C ILE A 60 9.87 3.52 19.05
N ARG A 61 11.16 3.28 18.76
CA ARG A 61 11.68 3.38 17.39
C ARG A 61 10.99 2.40 16.44
N TYR A 62 10.84 1.14 16.83
CA TYR A 62 10.13 0.16 16.01
C TYR A 62 8.66 0.49 15.84
N LEU A 63 8.02 1.05 16.88
CA LEU A 63 6.63 1.50 16.81
C LEU A 63 6.45 2.65 15.82
N VAL A 64 7.34 3.64 15.80
CA VAL A 64 7.30 4.75 14.84
C VAL A 64 7.52 4.27 13.40
N ILE A 65 8.50 3.38 13.18
CA ILE A 65 8.73 2.79 11.86
C ILE A 65 7.49 2.00 11.41
N PHE A 66 6.95 1.16 12.29
CA PHE A 66 5.73 0.39 12.01
C PHE A 66 4.54 1.30 11.70
N ALA A 67 4.36 2.40 12.44
CA ALA A 67 3.31 3.36 12.22
C ALA A 67 3.44 4.07 10.87
N LEU A 68 4.66 4.46 10.46
CA LEU A 68 4.93 5.05 9.14
C LEU A 68 4.64 4.08 8.00
N PHE A 69 5.10 2.83 8.13
CA PHE A 69 4.85 1.78 7.12
C PHE A 69 3.35 1.51 6.97
N THR A 70 2.65 1.38 8.09
CA THR A 70 1.22 1.13 8.13
C THR A 70 0.42 2.32 7.60
N SER A 71 0.78 3.55 7.98
CA SER A 71 0.04 4.75 7.57
C SER A 71 0.14 5.01 6.08
N TYR A 72 1.32 4.84 5.46
CA TYR A 72 1.44 4.92 3.99
C TYR A 72 0.48 3.96 3.29
N ARG A 73 0.51 2.68 3.68
CA ARG A 73 -0.30 1.64 3.04
C ARG A 73 -1.80 1.87 3.29
N LEU A 74 -2.15 2.27 4.51
CA LEU A 74 -3.51 2.58 4.92
C LEU A 74 -4.07 3.75 4.10
N ILE A 75 -3.38 4.89 4.08
CA ILE A 75 -3.81 6.09 3.36
C ILE A 75 -3.95 5.77 1.88
N SER A 76 -2.97 5.08 1.30
CA SER A 76 -3.00 4.72 -0.12
C SER A 76 -4.21 3.85 -0.48
N LEU A 77 -4.48 2.81 0.30
CA LEU A 77 -5.61 1.91 0.07
C LEU A 77 -6.96 2.55 0.36
N VAL A 78 -7.07 3.37 1.41
CA VAL A 78 -8.34 4.02 1.78
C VAL A 78 -8.70 5.09 0.76
N VAL A 79 -7.76 5.99 0.44
CA VAL A 79 -8.00 7.16 -0.43
C VAL A 79 -8.04 6.75 -1.91
N PHE A 80 -7.06 6.01 -2.38
CA PHE A 80 -6.92 5.71 -3.82
C PHE A 80 -7.40 4.29 -4.19
N GLY A 81 -7.68 3.44 -3.20
CA GLY A 81 -8.02 2.03 -3.46
C GLY A 81 -6.85 1.17 -3.95
N LYS A 82 -5.67 1.78 -4.14
CA LYS A 82 -4.51 1.21 -4.82
C LYS A 82 -3.24 1.79 -4.16
N THR A 83 -2.20 0.98 -4.01
CA THR A 83 -0.87 1.50 -3.61
C THR A 83 -0.11 2.02 -4.83
N ILE A 84 1.00 2.72 -4.60
CA ILE A 84 1.82 3.20 -5.72
C ILE A 84 2.40 2.00 -6.50
N GLY A 85 2.85 0.94 -5.82
CA GLY A 85 3.29 -0.29 -6.49
C GLY A 85 2.20 -0.88 -7.39
N MET A 86 0.95 -0.88 -6.92
CA MET A 86 -0.20 -1.33 -7.70
C MET A 86 -0.48 -0.44 -8.91
N PHE A 87 -0.35 0.86 -8.75
CA PHE A 87 -0.52 1.84 -9.84
C PHE A 87 0.53 1.61 -10.94
N ILE A 88 1.80 1.43 -10.57
CA ILE A 88 2.88 1.17 -11.53
C ILE A 88 2.68 -0.17 -12.25
N CYS A 89 2.31 -1.22 -11.52
CA CYS A 89 2.12 -2.54 -12.11
C CYS A 89 0.76 -2.75 -12.80
N ARG A 90 -0.10 -1.73 -12.83
CA ARG A 90 -1.48 -1.80 -13.35
C ARG A 90 -2.26 -2.98 -12.75
N THR A 91 -2.33 -3.00 -11.43
CA THR A 91 -3.03 -4.05 -10.67
C THR A 91 -4.02 -3.46 -9.67
N LYS A 92 -5.08 -4.20 -9.36
CA LYS A 92 -6.09 -3.85 -8.35
C LYS A 92 -6.29 -4.99 -7.38
N PHE A 93 -6.71 -4.63 -6.17
CA PHE A 93 -7.22 -5.59 -5.22
C PHE A 93 -8.70 -5.80 -5.48
N LEU A 94 -9.08 -7.06 -5.64
CA LEU A 94 -10.48 -7.47 -5.66
C LEU A 94 -10.74 -8.50 -4.56
N ASN A 95 -11.98 -8.52 -4.08
CA ASN A 95 -12.43 -9.52 -3.14
C ASN A 95 -12.73 -10.86 -3.83
N LYS A 96 -13.20 -11.85 -3.05
CA LYS A 96 -13.57 -13.19 -3.56
C LYS A 96 -14.65 -13.17 -4.65
N HIS A 97 -15.43 -12.11 -4.72
CA HIS A 97 -16.52 -11.90 -5.67
C HIS A 97 -16.11 -11.02 -6.86
N LEU A 98 -14.81 -10.75 -7.04
CA LEU A 98 -14.26 -9.85 -8.07
C LEU A 98 -14.77 -8.40 -7.98
N LEU A 99 -15.24 -8.01 -6.79
CA LEU A 99 -15.69 -6.64 -6.52
C LEU A 99 -14.56 -5.83 -5.88
N PRO A 100 -14.57 -4.48 -6.06
CA PRO A 100 -13.66 -3.60 -5.36
C PRO A 100 -13.80 -3.74 -3.84
N LEU A 101 -12.70 -3.57 -3.13
CA LEU A 101 -12.64 -3.73 -1.68
C LEU A 101 -13.56 -2.76 -0.94
N THR A 102 -14.35 -3.30 -0.02
CA THR A 102 -15.04 -2.50 1.00
C THR A 102 -14.04 -1.88 1.98
N LEU A 103 -14.43 -0.82 2.70
CA LEU A 103 -13.56 -0.17 3.68
C LEU A 103 -13.00 -1.15 4.72
N LYS A 104 -13.83 -2.11 5.19
CA LYS A 104 -13.41 -3.15 6.12
C LYS A 104 -12.30 -4.03 5.54
N GLU A 105 -12.43 -4.42 4.27
CA GLU A 105 -11.42 -5.23 3.58
C GLU A 105 -10.15 -4.43 3.29
N LYS A 106 -10.25 -3.14 2.98
CA LYS A 106 -9.10 -2.23 2.84
C LYS A 106 -8.29 -2.13 4.14
N LEU A 107 -8.98 -1.96 5.27
CA LEU A 107 -8.34 -1.94 6.59
C LEU A 107 -7.63 -3.27 6.89
N LEU A 108 -8.32 -4.39 6.70
CA LEU A 108 -7.72 -5.71 6.90
C LEU A 108 -6.52 -5.95 5.98
N THR A 109 -6.63 -5.60 4.70
CA THR A 109 -5.55 -5.79 3.70
C THR A 109 -4.33 -4.90 3.96
N THR A 110 -4.48 -3.85 4.76
CA THR A 110 -3.35 -3.03 5.24
C THR A 110 -2.47 -3.83 6.19
N PHE A 111 -3.06 -4.64 7.08
CA PHE A 111 -2.33 -5.42 8.09
C PHE A 111 -2.03 -6.85 7.65
N VAL A 112 -2.95 -7.48 6.92
CA VAL A 112 -2.90 -8.88 6.54
C VAL A 112 -3.31 -9.03 5.08
N THR A 113 -2.33 -9.33 4.23
CA THR A 113 -2.54 -9.57 2.79
C THR A 113 -2.97 -11.00 2.47
N ARG A 114 -2.69 -11.97 3.35
CA ARG A 114 -3.03 -13.39 3.16
C ARG A 114 -4.05 -13.82 4.21
N GLY A 115 -5.29 -14.07 3.79
CA GLY A 115 -6.34 -14.64 4.64
C GLY A 115 -7.74 -14.07 4.43
N THR A 116 -7.84 -12.86 3.87
CA THR A 116 -9.12 -12.16 3.62
C THR A 116 -9.83 -12.64 2.35
N GLY A 117 -9.17 -13.47 1.52
CA GLY A 117 -9.65 -13.81 0.18
C GLY A 117 -9.52 -12.68 -0.84
N VAL A 118 -8.84 -11.61 -0.47
CA VAL A 118 -8.45 -10.51 -1.35
C VAL A 118 -7.26 -10.97 -2.19
N LYS A 119 -7.32 -10.73 -3.50
CA LYS A 119 -6.25 -11.07 -4.44
C LYS A 119 -5.95 -9.89 -5.37
N LEU A 120 -4.74 -9.89 -5.93
CA LEU A 120 -4.31 -8.93 -6.95
C LEU A 120 -4.74 -9.42 -8.33
N TYR A 121 -5.37 -8.54 -9.10
CA TYR A 121 -5.79 -8.76 -10.48
C TYR A 121 -5.15 -7.70 -11.39
N LYS A 122 -4.92 -8.08 -12.64
CA LYS A 122 -4.47 -7.15 -13.68
C LYS A 122 -5.62 -6.22 -14.06
N MET A 123 -5.29 -4.96 -14.32
CA MET A 123 -6.16 -4.03 -15.04
C MET A 123 -6.02 -4.25 -16.55
#